data_AF-A0A9X1RGS1-F1
#
_entry.id   AF-A0A9X1RGS1-F1
#
_cell.length_a   1.000
_cell.length_b   1.000
_cell.length_c   1.000
_cell.angle_alpha   90.00
_cell.angle_beta   90.00
_cell.angle_gamma   90.00
#
_symmetry.space_group_name_H-M   'P 1'
#
loop_
_entity.id
_entity.type
_entity.pdbx_description
1 polymer ?
#
loop_
_entity_poly.entity_id
_entity_poly.type
_entity_poly.pdbx_seq_one_letter_code
_entity_poly.pdbx_strand_id
1 'polypeptide(L)' 'MPRQRTNSALDQYELAVDEIVAACDGDLRDALRALMLLNEQLEQRLVLMREAHPPRQRLH' A
#
# COMPACT_ATOMS: atom_id res chain seq x y z
N MET A 1 -7.11 9.08 -21.67
CA MET A 1 -8.17 9.02 -20.66
C MET A 1 -7.61 8.52 -19.32
N PRO A 2 -6.98 9.38 -18.50
CA PRO A 2 -6.37 8.99 -17.21
C PRO A 2 -7.41 8.67 -16.11
N ARG A 3 -8.60 9.28 -16.20
CA ARG A 3 -9.67 9.18 -15.20
C ARG A 3 -10.35 7.80 -15.11
N GLN A 4 -10.30 7.01 -16.17
CA GLN A 4 -10.80 5.64 -16.17
C GLN A 4 -9.84 4.67 -15.47
N ARG A 5 -8.52 4.92 -15.59
CA ARG A 5 -7.50 4.10 -14.92
C ARG A 5 -7.53 4.30 -13.41
N THR A 6 -7.79 5.53 -12.95
CA THR A 6 -7.92 5.82 -11.52
C THR A 6 -9.13 5.11 -10.92
N ASN A 7 -10.27 5.07 -11.62
CA ASN A 7 -11.46 4.35 -11.14
C ASN A 7 -11.19 2.84 -11.04
N SER A 8 -10.59 2.24 -12.06
CA SER A 8 -10.28 0.80 -12.02
C SER A 8 -9.26 0.43 -10.93
N ALA A 9 -8.34 1.33 -10.59
CA ALA A 9 -7.43 1.11 -9.48
C ALA A 9 -8.14 1.20 -8.12
N LEU A 10 -9.09 2.14 -7.98
CA LEU A 10 -9.91 2.26 -6.77
C LEU A 10 -10.78 1.02 -6.57
N ASP A 11 -11.41 0.52 -7.63
CA ASP A 11 -12.22 -0.72 -7.57
C ASP A 11 -11.40 -1.93 -7.10
N GLN A 12 -10.13 -2.02 -7.52
CA GLN A 12 -9.22 -3.09 -7.08
C GLN A 12 -8.83 -2.92 -5.61
N TYR A 13 -8.64 -1.69 -5.14
CA TYR A 13 -8.37 -1.43 -3.73
C TYR A 13 -9.57 -1.76 -2.85
N GLU A 14 -10.79 -1.43 -3.28
CA GLU A 14 -12.01 -1.80 -2.55
C GLU A 14 -12.12 -3.31 -2.41
N LEU A 15 -11.91 -4.06 -3.49
CA LEU A 15 -11.93 -5.53 -3.44
C LEU A 15 -10.89 -6.09 -2.46
N ALA A 16 -9.66 -5.56 -2.49
CA ALA A 16 -8.59 -6.01 -1.58
C ALA A 16 -8.91 -5.67 -0.12
N VAL A 17 -9.56 -4.54 0.15
CA VAL A 17 -10.01 -4.18 1.50
C VAL A 17 -11.10 -5.13 1.97
N ASP A 18 -12.08 -5.45 1.12
CA ASP A 18 -13.14 -6.40 1.46
C ASP A 18 -12.59 -7.79 1.79
N GLU A 19 -11.60 -8.27 1.04
CA GLU A 19 -10.91 -9.54 1.31
C GLU A 19 -10.21 -9.53 2.68
N ILE A 20 -9.57 -8.42 3.05
CA ILE A 20 -8.90 -8.27 4.36
C ILE A 20 -9.93 -8.25 5.48
N VAL A 21 -11.05 -7.52 5.31
CA VAL A 21 -12.14 -7.50 6.29
C VAL A 21 -12.73 -8.90 6.47
N ALA A 22 -12.95 -9.64 5.38
CA ALA A 22 -13.44 -11.02 5.43
C ALA A 22 -12.44 -11.96 6.13
N ALA A 23 -11.14 -11.80 5.90
CA ALA A 23 -10.09 -12.57 6.56
C ALA A 23 -9.95 -12.26 8.06
N CYS A 24 -10.45 -11.12 8.51
CA CYS A 24 -10.53 -10.71 9.91
C CYS A 24 -11.92 -10.96 10.54
N ASP A 25 -12.72 -11.87 9.97
CA ASP A 25 -14.07 -12.21 10.45
C ASP A 25 -15.03 -11.00 10.56
N GLY A 26 -14.80 -9.96 9.75
CA GLY A 26 -15.54 -8.71 9.80
C GLY A 26 -15.11 -7.74 10.92
N ASP A 27 -14.08 -8.07 11.71
CA ASP A 27 -13.52 -7.15 12.70
C ASP A 27 -12.65 -6.07 12.02
N LEU A 28 -13.25 -4.89 11.86
CA LEU A 28 -12.58 -3.73 11.28
C LEU A 28 -11.37 -3.26 12.07
N ARG A 29 -11.31 -3.49 13.38
CA ARG A 29 -10.16 -3.10 14.22
C ARG A 29 -8.96 -4.00 13.91
N ASP A 30 -9.19 -5.29 13.74
CA ASP A 30 -8.13 -6.23 13.40
C ASP A 30 -7.69 -6.07 11.94
N ALA A 31 -8.62 -5.84 11.01
CA ALA A 31 -8.30 -5.48 9.62
C ALA A 31 -7.46 -4.20 9.53
N LEU A 32 -7.84 -3.15 10.27
CA LEU A 32 -7.07 -1.91 10.35
C LEU A 32 -5.67 -2.14 10.92
N ARG A 33 -5.54 -2.95 11.98
CA ARG A 33 -4.24 -3.28 12.57
C ARG A 33 -3.35 -4.03 11.57
N ALA A 34 -3.90 -4.99 10.83
CA ALA A 34 -3.19 -5.72 9.79
C ALA A 34 -2.68 -4.78 8.68
N LEU A 35 -3.53 -3.86 8.22
CA LEU A 35 -3.15 -2.85 7.21
C LEU A 35 -2.05 -1.92 7.71
N MET A 36 -2.11 -1.47 8.97
CA MET A 36 -1.06 -0.63 9.55
C MET A 36 0.29 -1.35 9.64
N LEU A 37 0.30 -2.61 10.07
CA LEU A 37 1.51 -3.44 10.12
C LEU A 37 2.11 -3.66 8.72
N LEU A 38 1.27 -3.94 7.73
CA LEU A 38 1.71 -4.08 6.35
C LEU A 38 2.29 -2.77 5.82
N ASN A 39 1.64 -1.64 6.11
CA ASN A 39 2.12 -0.33 5.69
C ASN A 39 3.48 0.00 6.31
N GLU A 40 3.67 -0.26 7.60
CA GLU A 40 4.96 -0.09 8.29
C GLU A 40 6.07 -0.92 7.62
N GLN A 41 5.79 -2.20 7.28
CA GLN A 41 6.77 -3.03 6.57
C GLN A 41 7.09 -2.51 5.17
N LEU A 42 6.10 -2.00 4.43
CA LEU A 42 6.32 -1.40 3.11
C LEU A 42 7.18 -0.14 3.20
N GLU A 43 6.93 0.72 4.18
CA GLU A 43 7.72 1.93 4.44
C GLU A 43 9.18 1.57 4.76
N GLN A 44 9.40 0.56 5.60
CA GLN A 44 10.75 0.05 5.89
C GLN A 44 11.46 -0.46 4.62
N ARG A 45 10.76 -1.21 3.76
CA ARG A 45 11.32 -1.68 2.48
C ARG A 45 11.65 -0.51 1.55
N LEU A 46 10.83 0.53 1.51
CA LEU A 46 11.11 1.75 0.74
C LEU A 46 12.35 2.48 1.25
N VAL A 47 12.52 2.58 2.58
CA VAL A 47 13.75 3.12 3.18
C VAL A 47 14.97 2.33 2.72
N LEU A 48 14.94 1.00 2.84
CA LEU A 48 16.03 0.14 2.42
C LEU A 48 16.36 0.28 0.92
N MET A 49 15.35 0.34 0.06
CA MET A 49 15.56 0.53 -1.39
C MET A 49 16.16 1.90 -1.71
N ARG A 50 15.71 2.96 -1.04
CA ARG A 50 16.26 4.32 -1.18
C ARG A 50 17.71 4.41 -0.71
N GLU A 51 18.05 3.68 0.35
CA GLU A 51 19.43 3.62 0.84
C GLU A 51 20.34 2.83 -0.10
N ALA A 52 19.83 1.74 -0.68
CA ALA A 52 20.55 0.93 -1.66
C ALA A 52 20.73 1.63 -3.03
N HIS A 53 19.83 2.55 -3.39
CA HIS A 53 19.94 3.43 -4.55
C HIS A 53 19.94 4.88 -4.09
N PRO A 54 21.11 5.44 -3.71
CA PRO A 54 21.18 6.85 -3.38
C PRO A 54 20.62 7.65 -4.58
N PRO A 55 19.82 8.70 -4.32
CA PRO A 55 19.24 9.49 -5.39
C PRO A 55 20.39 9.92 -6.29
N ARG A 56 20.30 9.60 -7.59
CA ARG A 56 21.25 10.08 -8.61
C ARG A 56 21.47 11.56 -8.35
N GLN A 57 22.63 11.89 -7.79
CA GLN A 57 23.00 13.26 -7.48
C GLN A 57 22.80 14.01 -8.78
N ARG A 58 21.87 14.97 -8.80
CA ARG A 58 21.67 15.84 -9.96
C ARG A 58 23.00 16.54 -10.16
N LEU A 59 23.79 16.05 -11.12
CA LEU A 59 25.01 16.71 -11.57
C LEU A 59 24.56 18.09 -12.05
N HIS A 60 25.03 19.11 -11.32
CA HIS A 60 24.89 20.52 -11.66
C HIS A 60 25.60 20.83 -12.98
#